data_AF-A0AAW0YM23-F1
#
_entry.id   AF-A0AAW0YM23-F1
#
_cell.length_a   1.000
_cell.length_b   1.000
_cell.length_c   1.000
_cell.angle_alpha   90.00
_cell.angle_beta   90.00
_cell.angle_gamma   90.00
#
_symmetry.space_group_name_H-M   'P 1'
#
loop_
_entity.id
_entity.type
_entity.pdbx_description
1 polymer ?
#
loop_
_entity_poly.entity_id
_entity_poly.type
_entity_poly.pdbx_seq_one_letter_code
_entity_poly.pdbx_strand_id
1 'polypeptide(L)'
;MSTDDEESQSEIQLVQSELERIASEARKVFEDVEDDFSQLKRIMARFEEWRSKEGATYSDAYVSYNLPQIFSPYIRLQMLLWNPLMRDSDGIEVERMKWFNLLLLYGTSDNTDDEPSRLKIDPDRKLMSHLVERVVLVKLKEIIGCWWDPLSHVQTVRLVNMVRHYAEAYPSLGPSSKPLKDLTHAIIAKIRDAIDNDIFIPMFPKNVYENKNSGVSLFFQRQFWVAWKLLSSTLMWHKVLSDSVIHDLAVRSLLNLYLLPALNLAAEINPSDALDKCRNVINALPRAWVKSEETHAFLGRLEDFLVKLAEKLDPAAHSPALKEVCDLLKSIGAQSQADKIAYKYL
;
A
#
# COMPACT_ATOMS: atom_id res chain seq x y z
N MET A 1 16.06 14.51 3.98
CA MET A 1 16.55 14.49 2.60
C MET A 1 15.72 13.46 1.86
N SER A 2 14.99 13.88 0.82
CA SER A 2 14.20 12.97 -0.01
C SER A 2 15.15 12.29 -0.99
N THR A 3 15.13 10.96 -1.00
CA THR A 3 15.70 10.12 -2.07
C THR A 3 14.93 10.27 -3.39
N ASP A 4 13.85 11.05 -3.38
CA ASP A 4 12.99 11.24 -4.53
C ASP A 4 13.65 12.03 -5.67
N ASP A 5 14.68 12.85 -5.45
CA ASP A 5 15.15 13.81 -6.48
C ASP A 5 16.41 13.38 -7.25
N GLU A 6 16.71 12.08 -7.32
CA GLU A 6 17.98 11.58 -7.89
C GLU A 6 17.90 11.03 -9.33
N GLU A 7 16.82 11.28 -10.09
CA GLU A 7 16.75 10.85 -11.50
C GLU A 7 17.47 11.83 -12.43
N SER A 8 18.36 11.33 -13.30
CA SER A 8 19.04 12.17 -14.28
C SER A 8 18.08 12.58 -15.40
N GLN A 9 18.22 13.81 -15.91
CA GLN A 9 17.40 14.28 -17.05
C GLN A 9 17.53 13.39 -18.29
N SER A 10 18.70 12.78 -18.50
CA SER A 10 18.94 11.83 -19.58
C SER A 10 18.12 10.54 -19.44
N GLU A 11 17.99 10.01 -18.22
CA GLU A 11 17.17 8.80 -17.97
C GLU A 11 15.68 9.09 -18.16
N ILE A 12 15.22 10.25 -17.68
CA ILE A 12 13.83 10.70 -17.86
C ILE A 12 13.50 10.80 -19.37
N GLN A 13 14.38 11.41 -20.16
CA GLN A 13 14.19 11.54 -21.62
C GLN A 13 14.21 10.18 -22.32
N LEU A 14 15.11 9.27 -21.92
CA LEU A 14 15.16 7.92 -22.48
C LEU A 14 13.85 7.16 -22.22
N VAL A 15 13.38 7.15 -20.97
CA VAL A 15 12.12 6.51 -20.58
C VAL A 15 10.95 7.09 -21.38
N GLN A 16 10.87 8.41 -21.51
CA GLN A 16 9.83 9.06 -22.29
C GLN A 16 9.85 8.64 -23.76
N SER A 17 11.04 8.59 -24.39
CA SER A 17 11.16 8.17 -25.79
C SER A 17 10.74 6.71 -26.01
N GLU A 18 11.07 5.81 -25.07
CA GLU A 18 10.64 4.42 -25.12
C GLU A 18 9.12 4.27 -24.92
N LEU A 19 8.52 5.04 -24.01
CA LEU A 19 7.07 5.07 -23.82
C LEU A 19 6.34 5.54 -25.08
N GLU A 20 6.87 6.55 -25.77
CA GLU A 20 6.33 7.05 -27.04
C GLU A 20 6.45 6.00 -28.17
N ARG A 21 7.58 5.29 -28.23
CA ARG A 21 7.77 4.17 -29.17
C ARG A 21 6.75 3.06 -28.92
N ILE A 22 6.61 2.62 -27.66
CA ILE A 22 5.63 1.60 -27.27
C ILE A 22 4.20 2.07 -27.58
N ALA A 23 3.86 3.34 -27.32
CA ALA A 23 2.56 3.91 -27.66
C ALA A 23 2.27 3.84 -29.16
N SER A 24 3.29 4.07 -29.99
CA SER A 24 3.19 4.02 -31.45
C SER A 24 2.98 2.58 -31.95
N GLU A 25 3.73 1.63 -31.40
CA GLU A 25 3.59 0.20 -31.73
C GLU A 25 2.24 -0.35 -31.27
N ALA A 26 1.76 0.04 -30.10
CA ALA A 26 0.45 -0.37 -29.57
C ALA A 26 -0.71 -0.02 -30.51
N ARG A 27 -0.61 1.10 -31.24
CA ARG A 27 -1.63 1.51 -32.23
C ARG A 27 -1.67 0.60 -33.47
N LYS A 28 -0.60 -0.15 -33.74
CA LYS A 28 -0.49 -1.03 -34.91
C LYS A 28 -0.92 -2.47 -34.63
N VAL A 29 -1.19 -2.81 -33.37
CA VAL A 29 -1.53 -4.19 -32.94
C VAL A 29 -2.74 -4.77 -33.69
N PHE A 30 -3.68 -3.92 -34.14
CA PHE A 30 -4.87 -4.33 -34.87
C PHE A 30 -4.95 -3.71 -36.29
N GLU A 31 -3.82 -3.29 -36.86
CA GLU A 31 -3.79 -2.61 -38.18
C GLU A 31 -4.28 -3.52 -39.31
N ASP A 32 -4.09 -4.83 -39.19
CA ASP A 32 -4.47 -5.86 -40.15
C ASP A 32 -5.78 -6.58 -39.79
N VAL A 33 -6.50 -6.11 -38.76
CA VAL A 33 -7.75 -6.73 -38.28
C VAL A 33 -8.94 -5.87 -38.69
N GLU A 34 -10.01 -6.51 -39.21
CA GLU A 34 -11.24 -5.81 -39.54
C GLU A 34 -11.81 -5.06 -38.33
N ASP A 35 -12.40 -3.89 -38.58
CA ASP A 35 -12.94 -2.98 -37.56
C ASP A 35 -13.86 -3.69 -36.56
N ASP A 36 -14.70 -4.62 -37.05
CA ASP A 36 -15.66 -5.37 -36.25
C ASP A 36 -15.02 -6.27 -35.19
N PHE A 37 -13.72 -6.58 -35.33
CA PHE A 37 -12.94 -7.39 -34.39
C PHE A 37 -11.78 -6.63 -33.73
N SER A 38 -11.44 -5.43 -34.19
CA SER A 38 -10.38 -4.60 -33.59
C SER A 38 -10.90 -3.62 -32.53
N GLN A 39 -12.17 -3.24 -32.59
CA GLN A 39 -12.74 -2.19 -31.73
C GLN A 39 -13.62 -2.77 -30.61
N LEU A 40 -13.21 -2.56 -29.35
CA LEU A 40 -13.98 -2.99 -28.16
C LEU A 40 -15.46 -2.57 -28.22
N LYS A 41 -15.74 -1.33 -28.67
CA LYS A 41 -17.11 -0.82 -28.79
C LYS A 41 -17.98 -1.64 -29.75
N ARG A 42 -17.41 -2.11 -30.88
CA ARG A 42 -18.15 -2.90 -31.88
C ARG A 42 -18.43 -4.30 -31.37
N ILE A 43 -17.43 -4.93 -30.74
CA ILE A 43 -17.55 -6.25 -30.14
C ILE A 43 -18.60 -6.23 -29.03
N MET A 44 -18.53 -5.23 -28.15
CA MET A 44 -19.51 -5.00 -27.09
C MET A 44 -20.93 -4.91 -27.68
N ALA A 45 -21.14 -4.10 -28.72
CA ALA A 45 -22.44 -3.93 -29.36
C ALA A 45 -22.99 -5.24 -29.95
N ARG A 46 -22.14 -6.11 -30.51
CA ARG A 46 -22.57 -7.45 -31.00
C ARG A 46 -23.09 -8.33 -29.87
N PHE A 47 -22.44 -8.31 -28.70
CA PHE A 47 -22.90 -9.07 -27.54
C PHE A 47 -24.18 -8.49 -26.92
N GLU A 48 -24.35 -7.18 -26.92
CA GLU A 48 -25.61 -6.53 -26.50
C GLU A 48 -26.76 -6.86 -27.46
N GLU A 49 -26.50 -6.86 -28.77
CA GLU A 49 -27.45 -7.28 -29.79
C GLU A 49 -27.86 -8.75 -29.59
N TRP A 50 -26.90 -9.65 -29.32
CA TRP A 50 -27.19 -11.04 -29.02
C TRP A 50 -28.02 -11.21 -27.73
N ARG A 51 -27.63 -10.51 -26.65
CA ARG A 51 -28.34 -10.51 -25.37
C ARG A 51 -29.79 -10.07 -25.52
N SER A 52 -30.04 -9.03 -26.32
CA SER A 52 -31.37 -8.45 -26.52
C SER A 52 -32.26 -9.27 -27.46
N LYS A 53 -31.70 -9.83 -28.54
CA LYS A 53 -32.48 -10.59 -29.54
C LYS A 53 -32.70 -12.04 -29.16
N GLU A 54 -31.69 -12.70 -28.56
CA GLU A 54 -31.69 -14.14 -28.31
C GLU A 54 -31.15 -14.50 -26.92
N GLY A 55 -31.72 -13.90 -25.87
CA GLY A 55 -31.24 -14.09 -24.49
C GLY A 55 -31.12 -15.55 -24.01
N ALA A 56 -31.94 -16.47 -24.51
CA ALA A 56 -31.83 -17.89 -24.18
C ALA A 56 -30.50 -18.49 -24.68
N THR A 57 -30.16 -18.28 -25.95
CA THR A 57 -28.90 -18.79 -26.53
C THR A 57 -27.68 -18.09 -25.94
N TYR A 58 -27.80 -16.80 -25.59
CA TYR A 58 -26.76 -16.05 -24.88
C TYR A 58 -26.44 -16.69 -23.51
N SER A 59 -27.48 -17.09 -22.77
CA SER A 59 -27.34 -17.80 -21.50
C SER A 59 -26.78 -19.20 -21.69
N ASP A 60 -27.31 -19.97 -22.63
CA ASP A 60 -26.89 -21.35 -22.92
C ASP A 60 -25.44 -21.45 -23.40
N ALA A 61 -24.95 -20.42 -24.10
CA ALA A 61 -23.56 -20.30 -24.53
C ALA A 61 -22.63 -19.75 -23.42
N TYR A 62 -23.14 -19.51 -22.21
CA TYR A 62 -22.39 -18.97 -21.08
C TYR A 62 -21.67 -17.64 -21.41
N VAL A 63 -22.30 -16.76 -22.21
CA VAL A 63 -21.63 -15.55 -22.71
C VAL A 63 -21.16 -14.66 -21.57
N SER A 64 -22.00 -14.40 -20.56
CA SER A 64 -21.66 -13.59 -19.37
C SER A 64 -20.40 -14.04 -18.66
N TYR A 65 -20.14 -15.34 -18.61
CA TYR A 65 -18.93 -15.91 -18.02
C TYR A 65 -17.69 -15.66 -18.89
N ASN A 66 -17.87 -15.60 -20.20
CA ASN A 66 -16.80 -15.44 -21.18
C ASN A 66 -16.47 -13.98 -21.52
N LEU A 67 -17.40 -13.03 -21.29
CA LEU A 67 -17.18 -11.61 -21.57
C LEU A 67 -15.88 -11.04 -20.99
N PRO A 68 -15.50 -11.32 -19.72
CA PRO A 68 -14.24 -10.82 -19.20
C PRO A 68 -13.03 -11.30 -20.00
N GLN A 69 -13.09 -12.52 -20.56
CA GLN A 69 -12.00 -13.08 -21.36
C GLN A 69 -11.91 -12.39 -22.72
N ILE A 70 -13.07 -12.12 -23.32
CA ILE A 70 -13.21 -11.50 -24.64
C ILE A 70 -12.75 -10.04 -24.59
N PHE A 71 -13.15 -9.29 -23.56
CA PHE A 71 -12.80 -7.87 -23.46
C PHE A 71 -11.38 -7.61 -22.93
N SER A 72 -10.79 -8.57 -22.20
CA SER A 72 -9.47 -8.41 -21.56
C SER A 72 -8.34 -7.93 -22.50
N PRO A 73 -8.15 -8.47 -23.72
CA PRO A 73 -7.08 -8.04 -24.62
C PRO A 73 -7.16 -6.56 -24.99
N TYR A 74 -8.35 -6.07 -25.30
CA TYR A 74 -8.58 -4.67 -25.66
C TYR A 74 -8.33 -3.73 -24.48
N ILE A 75 -8.75 -4.13 -23.28
CA ILE A 75 -8.53 -3.37 -22.05
C ILE A 75 -7.04 -3.34 -21.72
N ARG A 76 -6.34 -4.48 -21.82
CA ARG A 76 -4.88 -4.55 -21.61
C ARG A 76 -4.12 -3.62 -22.55
N LEU A 77 -4.52 -3.56 -23.81
CA LEU A 77 -3.91 -2.66 -24.79
C LEU A 77 -4.14 -1.18 -24.42
N GLN A 78 -5.36 -0.81 -24.00
CA GLN A 78 -5.66 0.55 -23.53
C GLN A 78 -4.92 0.90 -22.23
N MET A 79 -4.72 -0.08 -21.35
CA MET A 79 -4.00 0.10 -20.10
C MET A 79 -2.48 -0.07 -20.25
N LEU A 80 -1.93 -0.29 -21.45
CA LEU A 80 -0.54 -0.70 -21.64
C LEU A 80 0.47 0.22 -20.93
N LEU A 81 0.29 1.53 -21.04
CA LEU A 81 1.16 2.54 -20.45
C LEU A 81 0.65 3.10 -19.11
N TRP A 82 -0.42 2.53 -18.57
CA TRP A 82 -0.96 2.98 -17.29
C TRP A 82 -0.02 2.56 -16.14
N ASN A 83 0.47 3.55 -15.41
CA ASN A 83 1.19 3.37 -14.16
C ASN A 83 0.75 4.44 -13.14
N PRO A 84 0.01 4.09 -12.08
CA PRO A 84 -0.51 5.04 -11.10
C PRO A 84 0.58 5.56 -10.12
N LEU A 85 1.80 5.02 -10.18
CA LEU A 85 2.90 5.41 -9.30
C LEU A 85 3.83 6.49 -9.91
N MET A 86 3.67 6.83 -11.19
CA MET A 86 4.48 7.87 -11.83
C MET A 86 4.09 9.28 -11.34
N ARG A 87 5.07 10.20 -11.32
CA ARG A 87 4.91 11.55 -10.75
C ARG A 87 4.06 12.48 -11.61
N ASP A 88 4.28 12.44 -12.92
CA ASP A 88 3.68 13.38 -13.88
C ASP A 88 2.40 12.87 -14.54
N SER A 89 2.06 11.61 -14.33
CA SER A 89 0.70 11.17 -14.56
C SER A 89 -0.12 11.65 -13.37
N ASP A 90 -1.03 12.60 -13.58
CA ASP A 90 -2.29 12.60 -12.84
C ASP A 90 -2.88 11.21 -13.08
N GLY A 91 -2.51 10.25 -12.22
CA GLY A 91 -2.65 8.82 -12.49
C GLY A 91 -4.06 8.58 -12.96
N ILE A 92 -4.24 8.36 -14.26
CA ILE A 92 -5.57 8.35 -14.86
C ILE A 92 -6.31 7.25 -14.14
N GLU A 93 -7.29 7.66 -13.33
CA GLU A 93 -8.17 6.73 -12.62
C GLU A 93 -8.73 5.78 -13.66
N VAL A 94 -8.73 4.49 -13.34
CA VAL A 94 -9.22 3.46 -14.26
C VAL A 94 -10.64 3.80 -14.73
N GLU A 95 -11.43 4.36 -13.83
CA GLU A 95 -12.80 4.84 -14.03
C GLU A 95 -12.92 5.94 -15.10
N ARG A 96 -11.85 6.69 -15.38
CA ARG A 96 -11.82 7.72 -16.43
C ARG A 96 -11.44 7.18 -17.80
N MET A 97 -11.02 5.92 -17.90
CA MET A 97 -10.60 5.32 -19.15
C MET A 97 -11.80 5.05 -20.08
N LYS A 98 -11.54 5.07 -21.40
CA LYS A 98 -12.58 4.85 -22.42
C LYS A 98 -13.25 3.49 -22.28
N TRP A 99 -12.47 2.42 -22.08
CA TRP A 99 -13.02 1.08 -21.89
C TRP A 99 -13.96 0.99 -20.68
N PHE A 100 -13.66 1.71 -19.60
CA PHE A 100 -14.44 1.66 -18.37
C PHE A 100 -15.83 2.25 -18.61
N ASN A 101 -15.87 3.46 -19.16
CA ASN A 101 -17.13 4.13 -19.50
C ASN A 101 -17.97 3.37 -20.53
N LEU A 102 -17.33 2.71 -21.50
CA LEU A 102 -18.03 1.86 -22.47
C LEU A 102 -18.72 0.66 -21.79
N LEU A 103 -18.00 -0.05 -20.93
CA LEU A 103 -18.49 -1.30 -20.33
C LEU A 103 -19.34 -1.08 -19.07
N LEU A 104 -19.27 0.11 -18.45
CA LEU A 104 -20.12 0.48 -17.32
C LEU A 104 -21.61 0.46 -17.67
N LEU A 105 -21.95 0.83 -18.91
CA LEU A 105 -23.31 0.85 -19.44
C LEU A 105 -23.70 -0.46 -20.12
N TYR A 106 -22.84 -1.49 -20.05
CA TYR A 106 -23.11 -2.75 -20.72
C TYR A 106 -24.38 -3.39 -20.16
N GLY A 107 -25.34 -3.63 -21.05
CA GLY A 107 -26.58 -4.31 -20.69
C GLY A 107 -27.58 -3.49 -19.89
N THR A 108 -27.37 -2.18 -19.72
CA THR A 108 -28.39 -1.25 -19.24
C THR A 108 -29.36 -0.91 -20.37
N SER A 109 -30.67 -0.89 -20.11
CA SER A 109 -31.65 -0.40 -21.08
C SER A 109 -31.90 1.10 -20.89
N ASP A 110 -32.16 1.84 -21.98
CA ASP A 110 -32.53 3.27 -21.92
C ASP A 110 -33.87 3.54 -21.19
N ASN A 111 -34.61 2.49 -20.81
CA ASN A 111 -35.85 2.61 -20.06
C ASN A 111 -35.55 2.81 -18.56
N THR A 112 -35.96 3.95 -18.02
CA THR A 112 -35.76 4.38 -16.63
C THR A 112 -36.51 3.55 -15.56
N ASP A 113 -37.19 2.47 -15.96
CA ASP A 113 -37.96 1.57 -15.08
C ASP A 113 -37.15 0.30 -14.72
N ASP A 114 -35.87 0.47 -14.40
CA ASP A 114 -35.03 -0.62 -13.89
C ASP A 114 -35.41 -0.92 -12.44
N GLU A 115 -36.43 -1.77 -12.29
CA GLU A 115 -36.84 -2.31 -11.00
C GLU A 115 -35.62 -3.00 -10.33
N PRO A 116 -35.31 -2.73 -9.04
CA PRO A 116 -34.13 -3.30 -8.36
C PRO A 116 -34.06 -4.84 -8.36
N SER A 117 -35.21 -5.49 -8.59
CA SER A 117 -35.36 -6.93 -8.78
C SER A 117 -34.65 -7.45 -10.05
N ARG A 118 -34.68 -6.68 -11.16
CA ARG A 118 -34.08 -7.06 -12.46
C ARG A 118 -32.56 -7.07 -12.40
N LEU A 119 -31.96 -6.09 -11.72
CA LEU A 119 -30.50 -6.01 -11.48
C LEU A 119 -29.97 -7.22 -10.69
N LYS A 120 -30.81 -7.88 -9.88
CA LYS A 120 -30.39 -9.10 -9.15
C LYS A 120 -30.32 -10.33 -10.03
N ILE A 121 -31.10 -10.37 -11.11
CA ILE A 121 -31.23 -11.52 -12.03
C ILE A 121 -30.29 -11.35 -13.24
N ASP A 122 -29.79 -10.13 -13.48
CA ASP A 122 -28.86 -9.85 -14.57
C ASP A 122 -27.59 -10.75 -14.49
N PRO A 123 -27.35 -11.61 -15.50
CA PRO A 123 -26.19 -12.48 -15.52
C PRO A 123 -24.87 -11.71 -15.69
N ASP A 124 -24.91 -10.49 -16.21
CA ASP A 124 -23.76 -9.64 -16.51
C ASP A 124 -23.42 -8.64 -15.39
N ARG A 125 -24.21 -8.56 -14.31
CA ARG A 125 -24.04 -7.57 -13.21
C ARG A 125 -22.65 -7.55 -12.56
N LYS A 126 -21.87 -8.62 -12.69
CA LYS A 126 -20.51 -8.75 -12.14
C LYS A 126 -19.42 -8.47 -13.17
N LEU A 127 -19.76 -8.13 -14.40
CA LEU A 127 -18.83 -7.92 -15.52
C LEU A 127 -17.71 -6.95 -15.13
N MET A 128 -18.06 -5.75 -14.67
CA MET A 128 -17.07 -4.74 -14.27
C MET A 128 -16.14 -5.24 -13.17
N SER A 129 -16.71 -5.90 -12.15
CA SER A 129 -15.95 -6.49 -11.05
C SER A 129 -14.93 -7.53 -11.56
N HIS A 130 -15.34 -8.41 -12.47
CA HIS A 130 -14.45 -9.42 -13.07
C HIS A 130 -13.39 -8.82 -13.99
N LEU A 131 -13.69 -7.70 -14.68
CA LEU A 131 -12.71 -7.00 -15.52
C LEU A 131 -11.63 -6.32 -14.70
N VAL A 132 -12.01 -5.65 -13.62
CA VAL A 132 -11.07 -5.06 -12.65
C VAL A 132 -10.18 -6.15 -12.06
N GLU A 133 -10.77 -7.27 -11.64
CA GLU A 133 -10.04 -8.41 -11.11
C GLU A 133 -9.05 -9.02 -12.11
N ARG A 134 -9.46 -9.19 -13.38
CA ARG A 134 -8.70 -9.91 -14.41
C ARG A 134 -7.66 -9.05 -15.13
N VAL A 135 -7.84 -7.73 -15.17
CA VAL A 135 -6.97 -6.81 -15.91
C VAL A 135 -6.27 -5.83 -14.98
N VAL A 136 -7.03 -5.08 -14.18
CA VAL A 136 -6.49 -3.99 -13.35
C VAL A 136 -5.60 -4.56 -12.24
N LEU A 137 -6.08 -5.53 -11.46
CA LEU A 137 -5.29 -6.10 -10.36
C LEU A 137 -4.07 -6.87 -10.85
N VAL A 138 -4.20 -7.58 -11.97
CA VAL A 138 -3.07 -8.31 -12.59
C VAL A 138 -1.98 -7.33 -13.00
N LYS A 139 -2.32 -6.24 -13.69
CA LYS A 139 -1.36 -5.21 -14.06
C LYS A 139 -0.79 -4.49 -12.84
N LEU A 140 -1.63 -4.21 -11.83
CA LEU A 140 -1.18 -3.56 -10.61
C LEU A 140 -0.13 -4.40 -9.85
N LYS A 141 -0.31 -5.72 -9.81
CA LYS A 141 0.68 -6.65 -9.26
C LYS A 141 2.03 -6.53 -9.97
N GLU A 142 2.04 -6.43 -11.30
CA GLU A 142 3.28 -6.25 -12.07
C GLU A 142 3.93 -4.89 -11.77
N ILE A 143 3.13 -3.83 -11.67
CA ILE A 143 3.61 -2.49 -11.30
C ILE A 143 4.23 -2.50 -9.90
N ILE A 144 3.62 -3.16 -8.93
CA ILE A 144 4.18 -3.34 -7.58
C ILE A 144 5.52 -4.07 -7.65
N GLY A 145 5.63 -5.12 -8.48
CA GLY A 145 6.85 -5.89 -8.65
C GLY A 145 8.00 -5.08 -9.26
N CYS A 146 7.72 -4.14 -10.14
CA CYS A 146 8.74 -3.45 -10.95
C CYS A 146 8.99 -1.99 -10.56
N TRP A 147 7.99 -1.27 -10.03
CA TRP A 147 8.02 0.19 -9.88
C TRP A 147 7.81 0.70 -8.47
N TRP A 148 7.13 -0.08 -7.60
CA TRP A 148 6.86 0.38 -6.26
C TRP A 148 8.10 0.29 -5.38
N ASP A 149 8.48 1.42 -4.79
CA ASP A 149 9.45 1.53 -3.72
C ASP A 149 8.73 1.58 -2.35
N PRO A 150 8.90 0.57 -1.47
CA PRO A 150 8.35 0.56 -0.12
C PRO A 150 8.82 1.74 0.76
N LEU A 151 9.97 2.35 0.47
CA LEU A 151 10.46 3.55 1.14
C LEU A 151 9.82 4.84 0.62
N SER A 152 9.12 4.80 -0.52
CA SER A 152 8.39 5.96 -1.04
C SER A 152 7.03 6.11 -0.35
N HIS A 153 6.90 7.16 0.48
CA HIS A 153 5.64 7.47 1.14
C HIS A 153 4.53 7.81 0.13
N VAL A 154 4.85 8.61 -0.89
CA VAL A 154 3.88 9.06 -1.91
C VAL A 154 3.31 7.87 -2.69
N GLN A 155 4.18 6.96 -3.16
CA GLN A 155 3.73 5.77 -3.86
C GLN A 155 2.91 4.85 -2.94
N THR A 156 3.36 4.67 -1.69
CA THR A 156 2.65 3.82 -0.72
C THR A 156 1.26 4.36 -0.39
N VAL A 157 1.09 5.68 -0.18
CA VAL A 157 -0.23 6.29 0.04
C VAL A 157 -1.15 6.02 -1.15
N ARG A 158 -0.69 6.29 -2.37
CA ARG A 158 -1.47 6.09 -3.60
C ARG A 158 -1.92 4.64 -3.73
N LEU A 159 -0.98 3.70 -3.54
CA LEU A 159 -1.24 2.29 -3.70
C LEU A 159 -2.22 1.75 -2.65
N VAL A 160 -2.02 2.09 -1.37
CA VAL A 160 -2.93 1.69 -0.29
C VAL A 160 -4.35 2.20 -0.54
N ASN A 161 -4.49 3.47 -0.94
CA ASN A 161 -5.81 4.06 -1.21
C ASN A 161 -6.50 3.39 -2.40
N MET A 162 -5.76 3.10 -3.46
CA MET A 162 -6.31 2.44 -4.65
C MET A 162 -6.75 0.99 -4.36
N VAL A 163 -5.96 0.24 -3.57
CA VAL A 163 -6.35 -1.12 -3.16
C VAL A 163 -7.59 -1.10 -2.26
N ARG A 164 -7.70 -0.13 -1.33
CA ARG A 164 -8.90 0.05 -0.50
C ARG A 164 -10.13 0.38 -1.35
N HIS A 165 -10.00 1.36 -2.25
CA HIS A 165 -11.05 1.74 -3.19
C HIS A 165 -11.55 0.53 -3.97
N TYR A 166 -10.66 -0.27 -4.54
CA TYR A 166 -11.08 -1.46 -5.28
C TYR A 166 -11.74 -2.53 -4.40
N ALA A 167 -11.22 -2.77 -3.19
CA ALA A 167 -11.84 -3.72 -2.26
C ALA A 167 -13.25 -3.28 -1.82
N GLU A 168 -13.51 -1.98 -1.73
CA GLU A 168 -14.82 -1.41 -1.36
C GLU A 168 -15.78 -1.31 -2.56
N ALA A 169 -15.29 -0.91 -3.73
CA ALA A 169 -16.11 -0.64 -4.91
C ALA A 169 -16.56 -1.90 -5.67
N TYR A 170 -15.79 -2.99 -5.60
CA TYR A 170 -16.02 -4.19 -6.41
C TYR A 170 -16.27 -5.45 -5.57
N PRO A 171 -17.54 -5.88 -5.40
CA PRO A 171 -17.89 -6.99 -4.52
C PRO A 171 -17.28 -8.36 -4.88
N SER A 172 -16.78 -8.57 -6.11
CA SER A 172 -16.06 -9.82 -6.45
C SER A 172 -14.67 -9.88 -5.83
N LEU A 173 -14.09 -8.74 -5.42
CA LEU A 173 -12.77 -8.62 -4.83
C LEU A 173 -12.79 -8.95 -3.33
N GLY A 174 -13.32 -10.12 -3.00
CA GLY A 174 -13.33 -10.65 -1.64
C GLY A 174 -12.10 -11.51 -1.32
N PRO A 175 -12.01 -12.05 -0.09
CA PRO A 175 -10.89 -12.88 0.37
C PRO A 175 -10.66 -14.16 -0.44
N SER A 176 -11.60 -14.59 -1.28
CA SER A 176 -11.48 -15.74 -2.17
C SER A 176 -10.86 -15.39 -3.53
N SER A 177 -10.79 -14.11 -3.91
CA SER A 177 -10.24 -13.65 -5.19
C SER A 177 -8.76 -14.01 -5.31
N LYS A 178 -8.42 -14.79 -6.34
CA LYS A 178 -7.02 -15.18 -6.61
C LYS A 178 -6.16 -13.97 -7.00
N PRO A 179 -6.58 -13.08 -7.92
CA PRO A 179 -5.80 -11.89 -8.26
C PRO A 179 -5.56 -10.96 -7.07
N LEU A 180 -6.56 -10.80 -6.18
CA LEU A 180 -6.36 -10.03 -4.95
C LEU A 180 -5.34 -10.68 -4.02
N LYS A 181 -5.37 -12.01 -3.86
CA LYS A 181 -4.34 -12.74 -3.12
C LYS A 181 -2.96 -12.56 -3.76
N ASP A 182 -2.84 -12.72 -5.07
CA ASP A 182 -1.56 -12.59 -5.76
C ASP A 182 -0.99 -11.17 -5.62
N LEU A 183 -1.86 -10.15 -5.61
CA LEU A 183 -1.51 -8.77 -5.34
C LEU A 183 -0.99 -8.57 -3.91
N THR A 184 -1.70 -9.08 -2.89
CA THR A 184 -1.26 -8.94 -1.49
C THR A 184 0.03 -9.69 -1.22
N HIS A 185 0.25 -10.86 -1.83
CA HIS A 185 1.53 -11.56 -1.77
C HIS A 185 2.67 -10.75 -2.40
N ALA A 186 2.44 -10.07 -3.53
CA ALA A 186 3.46 -9.22 -4.15
C ALA A 186 3.81 -8.02 -3.25
N ILE A 187 2.83 -7.41 -2.59
CA ILE A 187 3.03 -6.33 -1.61
C ILE A 187 3.89 -6.82 -0.45
N ILE A 188 3.52 -7.97 0.14
CA ILE A 188 4.25 -8.57 1.27
C ILE A 188 5.70 -8.90 0.85
N ALA A 189 5.89 -9.49 -0.33
CA ALA A 189 7.20 -9.83 -0.84
C ALA A 189 8.09 -8.59 -1.01
N LYS A 190 7.56 -7.51 -1.57
CA LYS A 190 8.29 -6.24 -1.72
C LYS A 190 8.67 -5.59 -0.40
N ILE A 191 7.76 -5.59 0.58
CA ILE A 191 8.08 -5.08 1.91
C ILE A 191 9.18 -5.92 2.57
N ARG A 192 9.10 -7.26 2.48
CA ARG A 192 10.15 -8.16 3.02
C ARG A 192 11.50 -7.90 2.36
N ASP A 193 11.51 -7.80 1.04
CA ASP A 193 12.71 -7.50 0.26
C ASP A 193 13.38 -6.19 0.73
N ALA A 194 12.60 -5.13 0.95
CA ALA A 194 13.12 -3.88 1.49
C ALA A 194 13.62 -3.99 2.94
N ILE A 195 12.95 -4.79 3.78
CA ILE A 195 13.40 -5.06 5.16
C ILE A 195 14.76 -5.78 5.15
N ASP A 196 14.91 -6.76 4.26
CA ASP A 196 16.09 -7.63 4.23
C ASP A 196 17.29 -6.96 3.55
N ASN A 197 17.05 -6.13 2.52
CA ASN A 197 18.10 -5.58 1.67
C ASN A 197 18.39 -4.09 1.88
N ASP A 198 17.42 -3.28 2.31
CA ASP A 198 17.58 -1.82 2.40
C ASP A 198 17.80 -1.30 3.82
N ILE A 199 17.53 -2.12 4.85
CA ILE A 199 17.67 -1.71 6.24
C ILE A 199 19.02 -2.13 6.82
N PHE A 200 19.83 -1.14 7.17
CA PHE A 200 21.08 -1.35 7.88
C PHE A 200 21.33 -0.26 8.91
N ILE A 201 21.19 -0.59 10.20
CA ILE A 201 21.53 0.33 11.31
C ILE A 201 22.83 -0.14 11.96
N PRO A 202 23.94 0.61 11.80
CA PRO A 202 25.20 0.20 12.40
C PRO A 202 25.20 0.43 13.91
N MET A 203 25.71 -0.56 14.63
CA MET A 203 25.81 -0.55 16.08
C MET A 203 27.28 -0.45 16.49
N PHE A 204 27.72 0.73 16.91
CA PHE A 204 29.09 0.96 17.38
C PHE A 204 29.15 1.19 18.90
N PRO A 205 30.33 1.11 19.53
CA PRO A 205 30.52 1.53 20.91
C PRO A 205 30.19 3.02 21.12
N LYS A 206 29.71 3.37 22.32
CA LYS A 206 29.15 4.69 22.66
C LYS A 206 30.13 5.86 22.42
N ASN A 207 31.42 5.64 22.69
CA ASN A 207 32.48 6.65 22.54
C ASN A 207 32.61 7.17 21.10
N VAL A 208 32.22 6.37 20.09
CA VAL A 208 32.26 6.79 18.67
C VAL A 208 31.18 7.84 18.36
N TYR A 209 30.14 7.95 19.19
CA TYR A 209 29.02 8.88 19.03
C TYR A 209 29.16 10.17 19.86
N GLU A 210 30.25 10.34 20.61
CA GLU A 210 30.48 11.54 21.44
C GLU A 210 30.39 12.83 20.62
N ASN A 211 30.93 12.81 19.41
CA ASN A 211 30.73 13.89 18.45
C ASN A 211 29.46 13.65 17.62
N LYS A 212 28.43 14.46 17.86
CA LYS A 212 27.15 14.44 17.11
C LYS A 212 27.32 14.70 15.61
N ASN A 213 28.39 15.40 15.21
CA ASN A 213 28.69 15.72 13.83
C ASN A 213 29.65 14.72 13.17
N SER A 214 30.03 13.64 13.86
CA SER A 214 30.83 12.58 13.25
C SER A 214 30.04 11.90 12.12
N GLY A 215 30.76 11.39 11.11
CA GLY A 215 30.13 10.64 10.02
C GLY A 215 29.33 9.43 10.53
N VAL A 216 29.80 8.79 11.60
CA VAL A 216 29.13 7.65 12.25
C VAL A 216 27.80 8.08 12.89
N SER A 217 27.79 9.18 13.63
CA SER A 217 26.58 9.73 14.24
C SER A 217 25.55 10.13 13.18
N LEU A 218 25.97 10.86 12.15
CA LEU A 218 25.08 11.28 11.05
C LEU A 218 24.54 10.10 10.26
N PHE A 219 25.36 9.09 10.00
CA PHE A 219 24.94 7.88 9.30
C PHE A 219 23.95 7.06 10.13
N PHE A 220 24.20 6.84 11.43
CA PHE A 220 23.23 6.21 12.33
C PHE A 220 21.87 6.94 12.34
N GLN A 221 21.88 8.28 12.41
CA GLN A 221 20.66 9.07 12.36
C GLN A 221 19.89 8.83 11.05
N ARG A 222 20.58 8.88 9.90
CA ARG A 222 19.96 8.60 8.59
C ARG A 222 19.36 7.20 8.54
N GLN A 223 20.10 6.18 8.96
CA GLN A 223 19.66 4.79 8.91
C GLN A 223 18.47 4.51 9.83
N PHE A 224 18.45 5.13 11.02
CA PHE A 224 17.28 5.07 11.89
C PHE A 224 16.02 5.61 11.19
N TRP A 225 16.13 6.76 10.52
CA TRP A 225 14.97 7.37 9.84
C TRP A 225 14.55 6.63 8.58
N VAL A 226 15.47 5.95 7.88
CA VAL A 226 15.13 5.03 6.78
C VAL A 226 14.30 3.85 7.31
N ALA A 227 14.76 3.20 8.39
CA ALA A 227 14.02 2.11 9.02
C ALA A 227 12.66 2.56 9.57
N TRP A 228 12.58 3.74 10.17
CA TRP A 228 11.32 4.32 10.62
C TRP A 228 10.38 4.64 9.44
N LYS A 229 10.91 5.14 8.33
CA LYS A 229 10.11 5.41 7.13
C LYS A 229 9.50 4.12 6.59
N LEU A 230 10.29 3.04 6.50
CA LEU A 230 9.78 1.72 6.08
C LEU A 230 8.75 1.18 7.06
N LEU A 231 8.96 1.35 8.38
CA LEU A 231 7.97 0.99 9.40
C LEU A 231 6.65 1.74 9.16
N SER A 232 6.71 3.06 9.00
CA SER A 232 5.53 3.90 8.78
C SER A 232 4.78 3.49 7.51
N SER A 233 5.48 3.32 6.38
CA SER A 233 4.91 2.81 5.12
C SER A 233 4.28 1.44 5.29
N THR A 234 4.94 0.52 6.01
CA THR A 234 4.42 -0.84 6.25
C THR A 234 3.13 -0.80 7.07
N LEU A 235 3.06 0.05 8.10
CA LEU A 235 1.87 0.17 8.96
C LEU A 235 0.66 0.78 8.24
N MET A 236 0.86 1.52 7.15
CA MET A 236 -0.26 2.04 6.34
C MET A 236 -1.12 0.95 5.71
N TRP A 237 -0.55 -0.26 5.53
CA TRP A 237 -1.25 -1.45 5.03
C TRP A 237 -2.15 -2.12 6.07
N HIS A 238 -2.19 -1.62 7.30
CA HIS A 238 -3.17 -2.05 8.31
C HIS A 238 -4.60 -1.89 7.77
N LYS A 239 -5.45 -2.87 8.09
CA LYS A 239 -6.81 -3.09 7.52
C LYS A 239 -6.87 -3.46 6.03
N VAL A 240 -5.74 -3.56 5.34
CA VAL A 240 -5.67 -4.11 3.98
C VAL A 240 -5.04 -5.51 4.03
N LEU A 241 -3.91 -5.63 4.74
CA LEU A 241 -3.29 -6.91 5.07
C LEU A 241 -3.82 -7.40 6.42
N SER A 242 -3.70 -8.71 6.68
CA SER A 242 -4.08 -9.29 7.97
C SER A 242 -3.18 -8.79 9.10
N ASP A 243 -3.73 -8.69 10.30
CA ASP A 243 -2.98 -8.23 11.48
C ASP A 243 -1.74 -9.10 11.73
N SER A 244 -1.84 -10.42 11.54
CA SER A 244 -0.69 -11.34 11.65
C SER A 244 0.48 -10.97 10.75
N VAL A 245 0.20 -10.53 9.51
CA VAL A 245 1.22 -10.12 8.54
C VAL A 245 1.80 -8.78 8.94
N ILE A 246 0.97 -7.82 9.35
CA ILE A 246 1.43 -6.50 9.81
C ILE A 246 2.31 -6.65 11.06
N HIS A 247 1.94 -7.51 12.01
CA HIS A 247 2.75 -7.80 13.18
C HIS A 247 4.10 -8.42 12.82
N ASP A 248 4.14 -9.39 11.90
CA ASP A 248 5.40 -10.01 11.47
C ASP A 248 6.33 -9.00 10.76
N LEU A 249 5.80 -8.18 9.85
CA LEU A 249 6.61 -7.21 9.09
C LEU A 249 6.99 -5.99 9.93
N ALA A 250 6.00 -5.29 10.51
CA ALA A 250 6.22 -4.02 11.19
C ALA A 250 6.77 -4.20 12.61
N VAL A 251 6.16 -5.09 13.41
CA VAL A 251 6.51 -5.19 14.84
C VAL A 251 7.71 -6.10 15.02
N ARG A 252 7.66 -7.34 14.51
CA ARG A 252 8.76 -8.29 14.70
C ARG A 252 9.99 -7.91 13.87
N SER A 253 9.82 -7.65 12.57
CA SER A 253 10.96 -7.52 11.66
C SER A 253 11.54 -6.11 11.60
N LEU A 254 10.75 -5.05 11.78
CA LEU A 254 11.25 -3.67 11.78
C LEU A 254 11.47 -3.10 13.18
N LEU A 255 10.41 -3.07 13.99
CA LEU A 255 10.46 -2.47 15.32
C LEU A 255 11.39 -3.25 16.26
N ASN A 256 11.15 -4.55 16.43
CA ASN A 256 11.87 -5.38 17.40
C ASN A 256 13.30 -5.72 16.97
N LEU A 257 13.54 -5.93 15.68
CA LEU A 257 14.86 -6.36 15.19
C LEU A 257 15.80 -5.18 14.93
N TYR A 258 15.31 -4.05 14.41
CA TYR A 258 16.16 -2.92 14.01
C TYR A 258 15.96 -1.67 14.87
N LEU A 259 14.73 -1.17 14.99
CA LEU A 259 14.49 0.13 15.64
C LEU A 259 14.69 0.09 17.16
N LEU A 260 14.29 -0.98 17.85
CA LEU A 260 14.46 -1.08 19.30
C LEU A 260 15.92 -1.16 19.73
N PRO A 261 16.80 -1.97 19.10
CA PRO A 261 18.23 -1.89 19.36
C PRO A 261 18.80 -0.48 19.14
N ALA A 262 18.39 0.18 18.06
CA ALA A 262 18.81 1.54 17.76
C ALA A 262 18.31 2.56 18.81
N LEU A 263 17.06 2.43 19.26
CA LEU A 263 16.48 3.23 20.35
C LEU A 263 17.24 3.03 21.67
N ASN A 264 17.59 1.78 21.99
CA ASN A 264 18.39 1.48 23.18
C ASN A 264 19.76 2.17 23.11
N LEU A 265 20.44 2.10 21.97
CA LEU A 265 21.72 2.79 21.76
C LEU A 265 21.56 4.33 21.84
N ALA A 266 20.52 4.87 21.21
CA ALA A 266 20.21 6.30 21.30
C ALA A 266 19.99 6.73 22.76
N ALA A 267 19.28 5.93 23.56
CA ALA A 267 19.02 6.22 24.97
C ALA A 267 20.29 6.21 25.84
N GLU A 268 21.31 5.44 25.44
CA GLU A 268 22.61 5.45 26.10
C GLU A 268 23.47 6.66 25.73
N ILE A 269 23.28 7.25 24.56
CA ILE A 269 24.04 8.40 24.06
C ILE A 269 23.37 9.71 24.50
N ASN A 270 22.05 9.80 24.29
CA ASN A 270 21.23 10.96 24.60
C ASN A 270 19.77 10.52 24.83
N PRO A 271 19.32 10.39 26.09
CA PRO A 271 17.95 10.01 26.42
C PRO A 271 16.87 10.88 25.75
N SER A 272 17.11 12.17 25.55
CA SER A 272 16.14 13.05 24.89
C SER A 272 15.99 12.76 23.39
N ASP A 273 17.08 12.43 22.68
CA ASP A 273 17.01 12.00 21.26
C ASP A 273 16.24 10.67 21.14
N ALA A 274 16.47 9.75 22.08
CA ALA A 274 15.75 8.48 22.11
C ALA A 274 14.25 8.67 22.36
N LEU A 275 13.87 9.60 23.23
CA LEU A 275 12.48 9.96 23.48
C LEU A 275 11.81 10.52 22.21
N ASP A 276 12.47 11.47 21.53
CA ASP A 276 11.97 12.05 20.28
C ASP A 276 11.76 10.99 19.18
N LYS A 277 12.73 10.09 19.02
CA LYS A 277 12.65 8.96 18.10
C LYS A 277 11.52 8.00 18.46
N CYS A 278 11.41 7.65 19.74
CA CYS A 278 10.37 6.75 20.23
C CYS A 278 8.97 7.34 20.02
N ARG A 279 8.79 8.64 20.25
CA ARG A 279 7.54 9.35 19.93
C ARG A 279 7.16 9.18 18.47
N ASN A 280 8.10 9.35 17.54
CA ASN A 280 7.83 9.18 16.11
C ASN A 280 7.45 7.74 15.75
N VAL A 281 8.11 6.74 16.37
CA VAL A 281 7.74 5.32 16.22
C VAL A 281 6.30 5.09 16.67
N ILE A 282 5.93 5.59 17.86
CA ILE A 282 4.59 5.41 18.43
C ILE A 282 3.52 6.15 17.64
N ASN A 283 3.82 7.36 17.16
CA ASN A 283 2.90 8.13 16.31
C ASN A 283 2.58 7.44 14.97
N ALA A 284 3.46 6.56 14.49
CA ALA A 284 3.21 5.77 13.30
C ALA A 284 2.30 4.54 13.56
N LEU A 285 2.16 4.10 14.82
CA LEU A 285 1.36 2.93 15.17
C LEU A 285 -0.15 3.16 14.94
N PRO A 286 -0.90 2.15 14.45
CA PRO A 286 -2.34 2.26 14.31
C PRO A 286 -3.02 2.51 15.66
N ARG A 287 -3.78 3.61 15.77
CA ARG A 287 -4.52 3.97 17.01
C ARG A 287 -5.53 2.89 17.47
N ALA A 288 -5.95 2.00 16.57
CA ALA A 288 -6.84 0.89 16.92
C ALA A 288 -6.19 -0.11 17.89
N TRP A 289 -4.85 -0.21 17.87
CA TRP A 289 -4.08 -1.17 18.65
C TRP A 289 -4.12 -0.90 20.16
N VAL A 290 -4.36 0.36 20.56
CA VAL A 290 -4.48 0.77 21.97
C VAL A 290 -5.60 0.04 22.71
N LYS A 291 -6.65 -0.36 21.99
CA LYS A 291 -7.85 -0.98 22.57
C LYS A 291 -7.83 -2.51 22.54
N SER A 292 -6.80 -3.11 21.94
CA SER A 292 -6.70 -4.57 21.75
C SER A 292 -5.70 -5.16 22.73
N GLU A 293 -6.18 -5.99 23.67
CA GLU A 293 -5.32 -6.68 24.64
C GLU A 293 -4.28 -7.58 23.93
N GLU A 294 -4.65 -8.21 22.82
CA GLU A 294 -3.73 -9.00 22.00
C GLU A 294 -2.60 -8.14 21.41
N THR A 295 -2.91 -6.88 21.06
CA THR A 295 -1.91 -6.00 20.46
C THR A 295 -0.93 -5.44 21.49
N HIS A 296 -1.39 -5.21 22.72
CA HIS A 296 -0.52 -4.87 23.84
C HIS A 296 0.59 -5.92 24.00
N ALA A 297 0.26 -7.22 23.83
CA ALA A 297 1.23 -8.30 23.97
C ALA A 297 2.40 -8.20 22.97
N PHE A 298 2.15 -7.71 21.75
CA PHE A 298 3.20 -7.56 20.72
C PHE A 298 4.11 -6.35 20.96
N LEU A 299 3.63 -5.33 21.70
CA LEU A 299 4.37 -4.10 21.99
C LEU A 299 5.15 -4.13 23.31
N GLY A 300 5.13 -5.25 24.04
CA GLY A 300 5.79 -5.37 25.36
C GLY A 300 7.27 -4.96 25.38
N ARG A 301 8.03 -5.22 24.30
CA ARG A 301 9.44 -4.76 24.22
C ARG A 301 9.58 -3.23 24.13
N LEU A 302 8.61 -2.56 23.52
CA LEU A 302 8.55 -1.11 23.44
C LEU A 302 8.12 -0.51 24.78
N GLU A 303 7.17 -1.15 25.47
CA GLU A 303 6.81 -0.84 26.85
C GLU A 303 8.02 -0.94 27.77
N ASP A 304 8.76 -2.05 27.75
CA ASP A 304 9.97 -2.26 28.54
C ASP A 304 11.04 -1.19 28.25
N PHE A 305 11.19 -0.79 26.98
CA PHE A 305 12.09 0.27 26.58
C PHE A 305 11.70 1.62 27.19
N LEU A 306 10.41 1.99 27.14
CA LEU A 306 9.90 3.24 27.72
C LEU A 306 10.12 3.29 29.23
N VAL A 307 9.90 2.17 29.94
CA VAL A 307 10.17 2.06 31.38
C VAL A 307 11.66 2.31 31.67
N LYS A 308 12.56 1.66 30.92
CA LYS A 308 14.02 1.88 31.05
C LYS A 308 14.44 3.29 30.67
N LEU A 309 13.77 3.91 29.70
CA LEU A 309 14.03 5.28 29.30
C LEU A 309 13.67 6.25 30.41
N ALA A 310 12.53 6.05 31.10
CA ALA A 310 12.15 6.86 32.24
C ALA A 310 13.19 6.85 33.36
N GLU A 311 13.82 5.71 33.64
CA GLU A 311 14.88 5.60 34.66
C GLU A 311 16.15 6.39 34.30
N LYS A 312 16.40 6.61 33.01
CA LYS A 312 17.57 7.35 32.50
C LYS A 312 17.32 8.85 32.33
N LEU A 313 16.05 9.27 32.31
CA LEU A 313 15.69 10.68 32.27
C LEU A 313 15.86 11.28 33.67
N ASP A 314 16.35 12.52 33.74
CA ASP A 314 16.61 13.20 35.01
C ASP A 314 15.32 13.29 35.84
N PRO A 315 15.30 12.76 37.09
CA PRO A 315 14.13 12.75 37.97
C PRO A 315 13.86 14.11 38.64
N ALA A 316 14.49 15.20 38.20
CA ALA A 316 14.11 16.54 38.62
C ALA A 316 12.58 16.69 38.57
N ALA A 317 11.99 17.05 39.72
CA ALA A 317 10.55 17.09 39.89
C ALA A 317 9.92 17.94 38.78
N HIS A 318 8.96 17.37 38.05
CA HIS A 318 8.26 17.97 36.91
C HIS A 318 9.01 18.00 35.57
N SER A 319 9.93 17.06 35.31
CA SER A 319 10.53 16.90 33.98
C SER A 319 9.44 16.63 32.91
N PRO A 320 9.22 17.53 31.93
CA PRO A 320 8.25 17.33 30.85
C PRO A 320 8.47 16.01 30.09
N ALA A 321 9.72 15.54 30.04
CA ALA A 321 10.10 14.29 29.38
C ALA A 321 9.49 13.05 30.07
N LEU A 322 9.40 13.03 31.41
CA LEU A 322 8.78 11.91 32.14
C LEU A 322 7.26 11.89 31.94
N LYS A 323 6.63 13.06 31.87
CA LYS A 323 5.22 13.17 31.51
C LYS A 323 4.97 12.65 30.09
N GLU A 324 5.84 13.00 29.14
CA GLU A 324 5.77 12.49 27.77
C GLU A 324 5.91 10.97 27.72
N VAL A 325 6.82 10.37 28.50
CA VAL A 325 6.93 8.90 28.59
C VAL A 325 5.64 8.27 29.12
N CYS A 326 5.02 8.85 30.16
CA CYS A 326 3.72 8.38 30.66
C CYS A 326 2.63 8.46 29.58
N ASP A 327 2.58 9.55 28.82
CA ASP A 327 1.60 9.73 27.74
C ASP A 327 1.85 8.73 26.58
N LEU A 328 3.11 8.45 26.26
CA LEU A 328 3.50 7.45 25.27
C LEU A 328 3.12 6.03 25.73
N LEU A 329 3.35 5.66 26.99
CA LEU A 329 2.91 4.36 27.54
C LEU A 329 1.39 4.18 27.46
N LYS A 330 0.62 5.22 27.82
CA LYS A 330 -0.84 5.20 27.66
C LYS A 330 -1.26 5.02 26.20
N SER A 331 -0.55 5.68 25.28
CA SER A 331 -0.84 5.61 23.85
C SER A 331 -0.57 4.24 23.22
N ILE A 332 0.13 3.33 23.90
CA ILE A 332 0.30 1.92 23.48
C ILE A 332 -0.54 0.95 24.33
N GLY A 333 -1.39 1.45 25.23
CA GLY A 333 -2.25 0.65 26.10
C GLY A 333 -1.62 0.24 27.45
N ALA A 334 -0.39 0.65 27.74
CA ALA A 334 0.36 0.29 28.95
C ALA A 334 0.01 1.18 30.16
N GLN A 335 -1.28 1.27 30.49
CA GLN A 335 -1.80 2.16 31.55
C GLN A 335 -1.16 1.88 32.92
N SER A 336 -1.00 0.60 33.29
CA SER A 336 -0.45 0.22 34.59
C SER A 336 0.99 0.71 34.78
N GLN A 337 1.85 0.65 33.74
CA GLN A 337 3.21 1.17 33.85
C GLN A 337 3.24 2.70 33.86
N ALA A 338 2.37 3.34 33.07
CA ALA A 338 2.26 4.80 33.08
C ALA A 338 1.91 5.31 34.48
N ASP A 339 0.98 4.65 35.18
CA ASP A 339 0.57 5.03 36.53
C ASP A 339 1.68 4.79 37.56
N LYS A 340 2.47 3.71 37.41
CA LYS A 340 3.64 3.43 38.27
C LYS A 340 4.74 4.49 38.11
N ILE A 341 5.04 4.89 36.88
CA ILE A 341 6.05 5.92 36.60
C ILE A 341 5.56 7.27 37.10
N ALA A 342 4.29 7.61 36.85
CA ALA A 342 3.68 8.83 37.38
C ALA A 342 3.81 8.87 38.91
N TYR A 343 3.36 7.83 39.62
CA TYR A 343 3.48 7.77 41.08
C TYR A 343 4.93 7.89 41.60
N LYS A 344 5.91 7.37 40.85
CA LYS A 344 7.31 7.35 41.27
C LYS A 344 8.03 8.68 41.04
N TYR A 345 7.64 9.47 40.02
CA TYR A 345 8.44 10.62 39.56
C TYR A 345 7.66 11.94 39.34
N LEU A 346 6.33 11.93 39.33
CA LEU A 346 5.46 13.10 39.10
C LEU A 346 4.51 13.30 40.29
#